data_AF-A0A3D6A802-F1
#
_entry.id   AF-A0A3D6A802-F1
#
_cell.length_a   1.000
_cell.length_b   1.000
_cell.length_c   1.000
_cell.angle_alpha   90.00
_cell.angle_beta   90.00
_cell.angle_gamma   90.00
#
_symmetry.space_group_name_H-M   'P 1'
#
loop_
_entity.id
_entity.type
_entity.pdbx_description
1 polymer ?
#
loop_
_entity_poly.entity_id
_entity_poly.type
_entity_poly.pdbx_seq_one_letter_code
_entity_poly.pdbx_strand_id
1 'polypeptide(L)'
;MLSEKSILITGGTGSFGREFVRLALKNFNPKKVIIYSRDEWKQSEMQSLEEFKHSAIRFFLGDVRDRDRLELAMRQVDYVIHAAAL
;
A
#
# COMPACT_ATOMS: atom_id res chain seq x y z
N MET A 1 14.07 3.67 10.03
CA MET A 1 12.76 4.03 10.62
C MET A 1 11.61 3.14 10.14
N LEU A 2 11.56 2.73 8.86
CA LEU A 2 10.46 1.90 8.32
C LEU A 2 10.71 0.38 8.37
N SER A 3 11.90 -0.06 8.81
CA SER A 3 12.25 -1.47 8.93
C SER A 3 11.40 -2.19 9.95
N GLU A 4 10.95 -3.40 9.61
CA GLU A 4 10.05 -4.23 10.44
C GLU A 4 8.69 -3.57 10.77
N LYS A 5 8.30 -2.51 10.06
CA LYS A 5 7.03 -1.80 10.25
C LYS A 5 5.95 -2.25 9.28
N SER A 6 4.70 -2.16 9.72
CA SER A 6 3.49 -2.32 8.91
C SER A 6 3.05 -0.95 8.41
N ILE A 7 2.96 -0.79 7.10
CA ILE A 7 2.69 0.50 6.44
C ILE A 7 1.42 0.33 5.60
N LEU A 8 0.49 1.29 5.69
CA LEU A 8 -0.66 1.38 4.80
C LEU A 8 -0.53 2.62 3.91
N ILE A 9 -0.80 2.44 2.62
CA ILE A 9 -0.70 3.50 1.62
C ILE A 9 -2.05 3.60 0.91
N THR A 10 -2.84 4.64 1.20
CA THR A 10 -4.06 4.92 0.44
C THR A 10 -3.70 5.55 -0.90
N GLY A 11 -4.36 5.16 -1.98
CA GLY A 11 -3.96 5.61 -3.33
C GLY A 11 -2.65 4.97 -3.77
N GLY A 12 -2.28 3.82 -3.19
CA GLY A 12 -0.97 3.19 -3.39
C GLY A 12 -0.66 2.75 -4.83
N THR A 13 -1.68 2.63 -5.69
CA THR A 13 -1.50 2.35 -7.13
C THR A 13 -1.17 3.60 -7.97
N GLY A 14 -1.22 4.80 -7.38
CA GLY A 14 -0.81 6.04 -8.04
C GLY A 14 0.72 6.15 -8.19
N SER A 15 1.19 7.14 -8.97
CA SER A 15 2.61 7.35 -9.24
C SER A 15 3.45 7.50 -7.96
N PHE A 16 3.02 8.37 -7.05
CA PHE A 16 3.67 8.55 -5.75
C PHE A 16 3.66 7.26 -4.92
N GLY A 17 2.52 6.58 -4.85
CA GLY A 17 2.36 5.34 -4.09
C GLY A 17 3.31 4.24 -4.57
N ARG A 18 3.37 4.01 -5.89
CA ARG A 18 4.27 3.04 -6.52
C ARG A 18 5.74 3.35 -6.21
N GLU A 19 6.15 4.60 -6.36
CA GLU A 19 7.52 5.01 -6.10
C GLU A 19 7.88 4.89 -4.62
N PHE A 20 6.99 5.28 -3.71
CA PHE A 20 7.18 5.10 -2.28
C PHE A 20 7.37 3.64 -1.91
N VAL A 21 6.52 2.74 -2.44
CA VAL A 21 6.63 1.29 -2.20
C VAL A 21 7.98 0.76 -2.68
N ARG A 22 8.40 1.14 -3.88
CA ARG A 22 9.70 0.75 -4.46
C ARG A 22 10.86 1.16 -3.54
N LEU A 23 10.87 2.41 -3.08
CA LEU A 23 11.89 2.92 -2.16
C LEU A 23 11.81 2.26 -0.77
N ALA A 24 10.60 2.00 -0.27
CA ALA A 24 10.39 1.36 1.02
C ALA A 24 10.96 -0.07 1.03
N LEU A 25 10.64 -0.86 0.00
CA LEU A 25 11.14 -2.22 -0.17
C LEU A 25 12.66 -2.24 -0.33
N LYS A 26 13.20 -1.35 -1.19
CA LYS A 26 14.64 -1.28 -1.47
C LYS A 26 15.48 -0.91 -0.25
N ASN A 27 15.01 0.03 0.58
CA ASN A 27 15.85 0.66 1.60
C ASN A 27 15.56 0.21 3.03
N PHE A 28 14.39 -0.37 3.32
CA PHE A 28 13.97 -0.56 4.71
C PHE A 28 13.55 -1.98 5.10
N ASN A 29 13.27 -2.93 4.20
CA ASN A 29 12.73 -4.25 4.54
C ASN A 29 11.53 -4.19 5.52
N PRO A 30 10.39 -3.61 5.09
CA PRO A 30 9.21 -3.49 5.94
C PRO A 30 8.57 -4.85 6.21
N LYS A 31 7.94 -4.98 7.39
CA LYS A 31 7.19 -6.19 7.76
C LYS A 31 5.98 -6.42 6.86
N LYS A 32 5.28 -5.34 6.50
CA LYS A 32 4.06 -5.38 5.69
C LYS A 32 3.85 -4.04 4.99
N VAL A 33 3.49 -4.07 3.71
CA VAL A 33 3.09 -2.88 2.93
C VAL A 33 1.73 -3.13 2.33
N ILE A 34 0.72 -2.39 2.80
CA ILE A 34 -0.66 -2.50 2.36
C ILE A 34 -0.91 -1.44 1.30
N ILE A 35 -1.16 -1.87 0.07
CA ILE A 35 -1.60 -1.03 -1.03
C ILE A 35 -3.13 -0.96 -0.97
N TYR A 36 -3.66 0.21 -0.60
CA TYR A 36 -5.10 0.44 -0.49
C TYR A 36 -5.59 1.33 -1.62
N SER A 37 -6.41 0.80 -2.52
CA SER A 37 -7.00 1.57 -3.62
C SER A 37 -8.32 0.97 -4.11
N ARG A 38 -9.04 1.71 -4.97
CA ARG A 38 -10.39 1.36 -5.45
C ARG A 38 -10.42 0.57 -6.76
N ASP A 39 -9.30 0.59 -7.49
CA ASP A 39 -9.24 0.15 -8.88
C ASP A 39 -8.55 -1.22 -8.94
N GLU A 40 -9.35 -2.27 -9.12
CA GLU A 40 -8.88 -3.66 -9.19
C GLU A 40 -7.89 -3.86 -10.35
N TRP A 41 -8.14 -3.22 -11.50
CA TRP A 41 -7.29 -3.36 -12.67
C TRP A 41 -5.89 -2.78 -12.40
N LYS A 42 -5.81 -1.59 -11.78
CA LYS A 42 -4.51 -1.01 -11.41
C LYS A 42 -3.77 -1.82 -10.34
N GLN A 43 -4.49 -2.47 -9.42
CA GLN A 43 -3.87 -3.38 -8.46
C GLN A 43 -3.31 -4.62 -9.17
N SER A 44 -4.07 -5.22 -10.09
CA SER A 44 -3.63 -6.36 -10.88
C SER A 44 -2.44 -6.02 -11.77
N GLU A 45 -2.45 -4.84 -12.42
CA GLU A 45 -1.31 -4.35 -13.21
C GLU A 45 -0.07 -4.25 -12.32
N MET A 46 -0.17 -3.56 -11.18
CA MET A 46 0.95 -3.39 -10.25
C MET A 46 1.46 -4.73 -9.72
N GLN A 47 0.57 -5.66 -9.39
CA GLN A 47 0.92 -6.99 -8.90
C GLN A 47 1.63 -7.85 -9.98
N SER A 48 1.34 -7.61 -11.26
CA SER A 48 2.00 -8.34 -12.35
C SER A 48 3.47 -7.95 -12.54
N LEU A 49 3.88 -6.76 -12.08
CA LEU A 49 5.24 -6.25 -12.21
C LEU A 49 6.19 -6.93 -11.22
N GLU A 50 7.33 -7.39 -11.72
CA GLU A 50 8.30 -8.18 -10.95
C GLU A 50 8.79 -7.45 -9.69
N GLU A 51 8.99 -6.14 -9.76
CA GLU A 51 9.44 -5.31 -8.63
C GLU A 51 8.44 -5.24 -7.46
N PHE A 52 7.17 -5.59 -7.69
CA PHE A 52 6.13 -5.64 -6.65
C PHE A 52 5.74 -7.06 -6.26
N LYS A 53 6.41 -8.10 -6.81
CA LYS A 53 6.28 -9.49 -6.34
C LYS A 53 7.09 -9.70 -5.07
N HIS A 54 6.65 -9.10 -3.98
CA HIS A 54 7.31 -9.19 -2.68
C HIS A 54 6.37 -9.74 -1.60
N SER A 55 6.86 -10.65 -0.75
CA SER A 55 6.08 -11.33 0.29
C SER A 55 5.52 -10.39 1.36
N ALA A 56 6.08 -9.18 1.50
CA ALA A 56 5.58 -8.13 2.39
C ALA A 56 4.40 -7.34 1.82
N ILE A 57 4.14 -7.37 0.50
CA ILE A 57 3.09 -6.57 -0.12
C ILE A 57 1.72 -7.25 0.04
N ARG A 58 0.70 -6.47 0.38
CA ARG A 58 -0.71 -6.87 0.41
C ARG A 58 -1.54 -5.86 -0.35
N PHE A 59 -2.46 -6.33 -1.19
CA PHE A 59 -3.38 -5.48 -1.96
C PHE A 59 -4.75 -5.53 -1.32
N PHE A 60 -5.23 -4.39 -0.83
CA PHE A 60 -6.56 -4.24 -0.25
C PHE A 60 -7.39 -3.35 -1.17
N LEU A 61 -8.47 -3.90 -1.70
CA LEU A 61 -9.48 -3.12 -2.40
C LEU A 61 -10.30 -2.31 -1.37
N GLY A 62 -10.49 -1.01 -1.60
CA GLY A 62 -11.36 -0.19 -0.78
C GLY A 62 -11.33 1.30 -1.15
N ASP A 63 -12.28 2.06 -0.60
CA ASP A 63 -12.42 3.51 -0.78
C ASP A 63 -12.16 4.23 0.55
N VAL A 64 -11.35 5.30 0.55
CA VAL A 64 -11.10 6.12 1.74
C VAL A 64 -12.34 6.83 2.26
N ARG A 65 -13.40 6.92 1.43
CA ARG A 65 -14.73 7.43 1.80
C ARG A 65 -15.55 6.41 2.59
N ASP A 66 -15.17 5.13 2.56
CA ASP A 66 -15.77 4.06 3.37
C ASP A 66 -15.00 3.93 4.69
N ARG A 67 -15.55 4.53 5.74
CA ARG A 67 -14.93 4.57 7.07
C ARG A 67 -14.64 3.17 7.61
N ASP A 68 -15.62 2.28 7.57
CA ASP A 68 -15.52 0.96 8.21
C ASP A 68 -14.47 0.10 7.50
N ARG A 69 -14.43 0.19 6.17
CA ARG A 69 -13.42 -0.50 5.37
C ARG A 69 -12.02 0.07 5.58
N LEU A 70 -11.88 1.38 5.74
CA LEU A 70 -10.61 2.01 6.04
C LEU A 70 -10.12 1.65 7.45
N GLU A 71 -11.02 1.63 8.45
CA GLU A 71 -10.70 1.24 9.82
C GLU A 71 -10.18 -0.20 9.88
N LEU A 72 -10.82 -1.13 9.14
CA LEU A 72 -10.35 -2.50 9.03
C LEU A 72 -8.95 -2.59 8.41
N ALA A 73 -8.69 -1.83 7.34
CA ALA A 73 -7.41 -1.80 6.66
C ALA A 73 -6.28 -1.24 7.54
N MET A 74 -6.59 -0.28 8.43
CA MET A 74 -5.65 0.35 9.35
C MET A 74 -5.30 -0.50 10.59
N ARG A 75 -5.96 -1.65 10.81
CA ARG A 75 -5.66 -2.48 11.98
C ARG A 75 -4.22 -3.00 11.96
N GLN A 76 -3.52 -2.78 13.07
CA GLN A 76 -2.11 -3.18 13.25
C GLN A 76 -1.18 -2.58 12.17
N VAL A 77 -1.40 -1.31 11.85
CA VAL A 77 -0.54 -0.50 11.00
C VAL A 77 0.24 0.47 11.88
N ASP A 78 1.55 0.56 11.66
CA ASP A 78 2.44 1.50 12.35
C ASP A 78 2.46 2.87 11.68
N TYR A 79 2.40 2.92 10.35
CA TYR A 79 2.45 4.15 9.55
C TYR A 79 1.39 4.18 8.46
N VAL A 80 0.76 5.34 8.30
CA VAL A 80 -0.16 5.62 7.19
C VAL A 80 0.44 6.67 6.28
N ILE A 81 0.51 6.36 4.98
CA ILE A 81 0.85 7.30 3.92
C ILE A 81 -0.43 7.58 3.13
N HIS A 82 -1.00 8.78 3.30
CA HIS A 82 -2.23 9.15 2.63
C HIS A 82 -1.94 9.87 1.30
N ALA A 83 -2.03 9.14 0.19
CA ALA A 83 -1.84 9.67 -1.16
C ALA A 83 -3.10 9.56 -2.04
N ALA A 84 -4.25 9.21 -1.47
CA ALA A 84 -5.51 9.16 -2.19
C ALA A 84 -6.13 10.57 -2.27
N ALA A 85 -6.24 11.10 -3.48
CA ALA A 85 -6.86 12.40 -3.75
C ALA A 85 -7.49 12.41 -5.16
N LEU A 86 -8.27 13.45 -5.45
CA LEU A 86 -8.75 13.86 -6.76
C LEU A 86 -8.21 15.26 -7.06
#